data_AF-A0A519CRK2-F1
#
_entry.id   AF-A0A519CRK2-F1
#
_cell.length_a   1.000
_cell.length_b   1.000
_cell.length_c   1.000
_cell.angle_alpha   90.00
_cell.angle_beta   90.00
_cell.angle_gamma   90.00
#
_symmetry.space_group_name_H-M   'P 1'
#
loop_
_entity.id
_entity.type
_entity.pdbx_description
1 polymer ?
#
loop_
_entity_poly.entity_id
_entity_poly.type
_entity_poly.pdbx_seq_one_letter_code
_entity_poly.pdbx_strand_id
1 'polypeptide(L)'
;GNKIPNRIKYFDTNSPEIKNISEQIWKIDWLKGRPVNPKNHNEVLLAVDALIKFQIETKSEMMTKDDAIEETTLIKNKLEYFGYDINKYNKLLKQYEEYLEKNPISITSVHGDFWLTNVIYNPESKNVTIIDWDTYSKKGNPYTDFIWFLYNFIDAISENYILNFKNYLEGSGEINEMNKMMEQIKNRINSHFGYKLNYILLFKIYLIKWIIREEQLQEKNYPDDINSKNYSISIYEEILKQFF
;
A
#
# COMPACT_ATOMS: atom_id res chain seq x y z
N GLY A 1 -18.33 14.32 2.90
CA GLY A 1 -17.63 13.06 2.61
C GLY A 1 -18.52 12.27 1.68
N ASN A 2 -18.04 11.96 0.48
CA ASN A 2 -18.82 11.17 -0.47
C ASN A 2 -18.82 9.70 -0.03
N LYS A 3 -19.98 9.05 -0.19
CA LYS A 3 -20.24 7.68 0.25
C LYS A 3 -19.32 6.70 -0.47
N ILE A 4 -18.71 5.79 0.28
CA ILE A 4 -18.09 4.57 -0.23
C ILE A 4 -19.12 3.86 -1.11
N PRO A 5 -18.81 3.52 -2.37
CA PRO A 5 -19.79 2.93 -3.27
C PRO A 5 -20.18 1.51 -2.83
N ASN A 6 -21.48 1.28 -2.61
CA ASN A 6 -22.01 -0.02 -2.18
C ASN A 6 -22.08 -1.07 -3.31
N ARG A 7 -22.02 -0.64 -4.58
CA ARG A 7 -21.93 -1.48 -5.79
C ARG A 7 -21.26 -0.72 -6.92
N ILE A 8 -20.41 -1.42 -7.66
CA ILE A 8 -19.78 -0.99 -8.90
C ILE A 8 -20.82 -1.08 -10.02
N LYS A 9 -21.11 0.03 -10.73
CA LYS A 9 -22.08 0.04 -11.84
C LYS A 9 -21.40 -0.38 -13.15
N TYR A 10 -21.93 -1.45 -13.75
CA TYR A 10 -21.60 -1.92 -15.10
C TYR A 10 -22.34 -1.07 -16.15
N PHE A 11 -21.68 -0.73 -17.25
CA PHE A 11 -22.33 -0.18 -18.45
C PHE A 11 -22.05 -1.08 -19.65
N ASP A 12 -23.12 -1.45 -20.34
CA ASP A 12 -23.10 -2.18 -21.60
C ASP A 12 -22.87 -1.19 -22.76
N THR A 13 -21.76 -1.34 -23.47
CA THR A 13 -21.37 -0.51 -24.61
C THR A 13 -21.92 -1.12 -25.91
N ASN A 14 -23.23 -1.00 -26.12
CA ASN A 14 -23.83 -1.30 -27.43
C ASN A 14 -23.44 -0.23 -28.47
N SER A 15 -22.20 -0.30 -28.96
CA SER A 15 -21.73 0.33 -30.20
C SER A 15 -21.43 -0.80 -31.21
N PRO A 16 -22.04 -0.79 -32.41
CA PRO A 16 -22.07 -1.95 -33.29
C PRO A 16 -20.73 -2.32 -33.97
N GLU A 17 -19.62 -1.65 -33.67
CA GLU A 17 -18.33 -1.87 -34.34
C GLU A 17 -17.12 -1.99 -33.39
N ILE A 18 -17.35 -2.20 -32.09
CA ILE A 18 -16.25 -2.39 -31.15
C ILE A 18 -16.01 -3.89 -30.95
N LYS A 19 -14.91 -4.40 -31.53
CA LYS A 19 -14.32 -5.69 -31.10
C LYS A 19 -14.15 -5.63 -29.59
N ASN A 20 -14.82 -6.52 -28.85
CA ASN A 20 -14.78 -6.69 -27.38
C ASN A 20 -13.60 -5.96 -26.72
N ILE A 21 -13.83 -4.71 -26.31
CA ILE A 21 -12.90 -4.01 -25.43
C ILE A 21 -13.15 -4.60 -24.04
N SER A 22 -12.17 -5.32 -23.50
CA SER A 22 -12.19 -5.86 -22.13
C SER A 22 -12.00 -4.78 -21.05
N GLU A 23 -12.04 -3.50 -21.42
CA GLU A 23 -11.78 -2.37 -20.53
C GLU A 23 -13.07 -1.87 -19.87
N GLN A 24 -13.06 -1.81 -18.54
CA GLN A 24 -14.11 -1.14 -17.78
C GLN A 24 -13.83 0.36 -17.79
N ILE A 25 -14.63 1.13 -18.51
CA ILE A 25 -14.54 2.60 -18.53
C ILE A 25 -15.51 3.16 -17.49
N TRP A 26 -14.99 4.01 -16.60
CA TRP A 26 -15.76 4.63 -15.53
C TRP A 26 -15.87 6.12 -15.77
N LYS A 27 -17.09 6.65 -15.63
CA LYS A 27 -17.33 8.10 -15.62
C LYS A 27 -17.59 8.56 -14.20
N ILE A 28 -16.70 9.39 -13.68
CA ILE A 28 -16.85 10.06 -12.38
C ILE A 28 -16.97 11.56 -12.59
N ASP A 29 -17.70 12.24 -11.70
CA ASP A 29 -17.73 13.69 -11.69
C ASP A 29 -16.35 14.23 -11.35
N TRP A 30 -15.97 15.33 -12.03
CA TRP A 30 -14.70 15.99 -11.75
C TRP A 30 -14.67 16.49 -10.31
N LEU A 31 -13.74 15.97 -9.51
CA LEU A 31 -13.52 16.43 -8.16
C LEU A 31 -12.70 17.72 -8.20
N LYS A 32 -13.25 18.80 -7.62
CA LYS A 32 -12.52 20.05 -7.46
C LYS A 32 -11.35 19.88 -6.50
N GLY A 33 -10.14 20.16 -6.97
CA GLY A 33 -8.93 20.11 -6.16
C GLY A 33 -7.70 19.78 -7.00
N ARG A 34 -6.65 19.35 -6.30
CA ARG A 34 -5.40 18.83 -6.87
C ARG A 34 -4.85 17.71 -5.98
N PRO A 35 -3.94 16.86 -6.46
CA PRO A 35 -3.19 15.96 -5.60
C PRO A 35 -2.60 16.67 -4.38
N VAL A 36 -2.51 15.93 -3.27
CA VAL A 36 -1.85 16.39 -2.05
C VAL A 36 -0.39 16.74 -2.36
N ASN A 37 0.05 17.91 -1.90
CA ASN A 37 1.44 18.33 -2.05
C ASN A 37 2.32 17.63 -0.99
N PRO A 38 3.29 16.78 -1.39
CA PRO A 38 4.17 16.09 -0.45
C PRO A 38 4.99 17.03 0.44
N LYS A 39 5.26 18.27 -0.01
CA LYS A 39 6.01 19.27 0.77
C LYS A 39 5.14 20.07 1.73
N ASN A 40 3.81 19.91 1.68
CA ASN A 40 2.89 20.60 2.57
C ASN A 40 2.49 19.67 3.73
N HIS A 41 3.08 19.91 4.90
CA HIS A 41 2.82 19.18 6.14
C HIS A 41 1.33 18.97 6.41
N ASN A 42 0.52 20.03 6.37
CA ASN A 42 -0.89 19.94 6.72
C ASN A 42 -1.68 19.08 5.74
N GLU A 43 -1.35 19.13 4.45
CA GLU A 43 -2.06 18.34 3.43
C GLU A 43 -1.73 16.84 3.55
N VAL A 44 -0.47 16.50 3.80
CA VAL A 44 -0.05 15.10 4.02
C VAL A 44 -0.67 14.54 5.30
N LEU A 45 -0.70 15.35 6.36
CA LEU A 45 -1.35 14.99 7.62
C LEU A 45 -2.86 14.77 7.44
N LEU A 46 -3.54 15.58 6.62
CA LEU A 46 -4.94 15.35 6.25
C LEU A 46 -5.14 14.04 5.46
N ALA A 47 -4.19 13.67 4.59
CA ALA A 47 -4.24 12.38 3.88
C ALA A 47 -4.17 11.20 4.86
N VAL A 48 -3.23 11.25 5.81
CA VAL A 48 -3.11 10.22 6.87
C VAL A 48 -4.39 10.13 7.69
N ASP A 49 -4.96 11.27 8.09
CA ASP A 49 -6.20 11.30 8.87
C ASP A 49 -7.40 10.74 8.08
N ALA A 50 -7.43 10.96 6.76
CA ALA A 50 -8.44 10.39 5.88
C ALA A 50 -8.32 8.86 5.78
N LEU A 51 -7.09 8.32 5.70
CA LEU A 51 -6.87 6.87 5.72
C LEU A 51 -7.27 6.27 7.07
N ILE A 52 -6.89 6.90 8.18
CA ILE A 52 -7.31 6.48 9.53
C ILE A 52 -8.83 6.44 9.62
N LYS A 53 -9.50 7.50 9.16
CA LYS A 53 -10.97 7.57 9.17
C LYS A 53 -11.59 6.46 8.32
N PHE A 54 -11.07 6.22 7.12
CA PHE A 54 -11.52 5.14 6.24
C PHE A 54 -11.39 3.77 6.92
N GLN A 55 -10.26 3.49 7.57
CA GLN A 55 -10.04 2.23 8.29
C GLN A 55 -10.95 2.08 9.51
N ILE A 56 -11.23 3.17 10.25
CA ILE A 56 -12.20 3.17 11.35
C ILE A 56 -13.61 2.86 10.85
N GLU A 57 -14.03 3.48 9.74
CA GLU A 57 -15.38 3.33 9.17
C GLU A 57 -15.61 1.95 8.54
N THR A 58 -14.54 1.26 8.10
CA THR A 58 -14.60 -0.04 7.44
C THR A 58 -14.10 -1.19 8.31
N LYS A 59 -13.86 -0.92 9.59
CA LYS A 59 -13.41 -1.89 10.58
C LYS A 59 -14.37 -3.07 10.68
N SER A 60 -13.81 -4.28 10.66
CA SER A 60 -14.56 -5.53 10.73
C SER A 60 -14.07 -6.38 11.92
N GLU A 61 -13.98 -7.69 11.76
CA GLU A 61 -13.47 -8.61 12.78
C GLU A 61 -12.00 -8.33 13.16
N MET A 62 -11.61 -8.85 14.33
CA MET A 62 -10.20 -8.90 14.73
C MET A 62 -9.47 -9.94 13.88
N MET A 63 -8.27 -9.61 13.43
CA MET A 63 -7.38 -10.55 12.78
C MET A 63 -6.97 -11.62 13.78
N THR A 64 -7.16 -12.87 13.39
CA THR A 64 -6.81 -14.06 14.15
C THR A 64 -5.41 -14.54 13.76
N LYS A 65 -4.90 -15.50 14.54
CA LYS A 65 -3.66 -16.19 14.19
C LYS A 65 -3.78 -16.95 12.86
N ASP A 66 -4.95 -17.53 12.60
CA ASP A 66 -5.18 -18.28 11.38
C ASP A 66 -5.18 -17.34 10.16
N ASP A 67 -5.72 -16.14 10.27
CA ASP A 67 -5.64 -15.11 9.22
C ASP A 67 -4.18 -14.74 8.89
N ALA A 68 -3.34 -14.60 9.93
CA ALA A 68 -1.91 -14.33 9.76
C ALA A 68 -1.18 -15.50 9.05
N ILE A 69 -1.50 -16.74 9.44
CA ILE A 69 -0.93 -17.96 8.84
C ILE A 69 -1.41 -18.12 7.39
N GLU A 70 -2.67 -17.83 7.11
CA GLU A 70 -3.22 -17.86 5.76
C GLU A 70 -2.48 -16.85 4.87
N GLU A 71 -2.33 -15.61 5.33
CA GLU A 71 -1.62 -14.56 4.62
C GLU A 71 -0.18 -14.97 4.28
N THR A 72 0.58 -15.50 5.24
CA THR A 72 1.96 -15.93 4.98
C THR A 72 2.07 -17.20 4.17
N THR A 73 1.10 -18.11 4.27
CA THR A 73 1.03 -19.32 3.44
C THR A 73 0.79 -18.96 1.98
N LEU A 74 -0.12 -18.01 1.72
CA LEU A 74 -0.34 -17.47 0.38
C LEU A 74 0.94 -16.83 -0.19
N ILE A 75 1.66 -16.06 0.63
CA ILE A 75 2.95 -15.47 0.24
C ILE A 75 3.97 -16.56 -0.11
N LYS A 76 4.12 -17.60 0.74
CA LYS A 76 5.04 -18.73 0.50
C LYS A 76 4.72 -19.43 -0.81
N ASN A 77 3.46 -19.82 -1.00
CA ASN A 77 3.02 -20.54 -2.18
C ASN A 77 3.26 -19.73 -3.47
N LYS A 78 3.06 -18.41 -3.42
CA LYS A 78 3.30 -17.53 -4.59
C LYS A 78 4.78 -17.32 -4.87
N LEU A 79 5.60 -17.13 -3.84
CA LEU A 79 7.06 -17.08 -4.02
C LEU A 79 7.58 -18.38 -4.64
N GLU A 80 7.11 -19.53 -4.18
CA GLU A 80 7.55 -20.84 -4.67
C GLU A 80 7.12 -21.04 -6.13
N TYR A 81 5.88 -20.64 -6.45
CA TYR A 81 5.35 -20.65 -7.81
C TYR A 81 6.23 -19.84 -8.78
N PHE A 82 6.70 -18.66 -8.39
CA PHE A 82 7.59 -17.83 -9.19
C PHE A 82 9.08 -18.20 -9.06
N GLY A 83 9.41 -19.37 -8.47
CA GLY A 83 10.77 -19.90 -8.43
C GLY A 83 11.70 -19.26 -7.40
N TYR A 84 11.15 -18.54 -6.41
CA TYR A 84 11.93 -17.97 -5.32
C TYR A 84 12.30 -19.03 -4.27
N ASP A 85 13.52 -18.96 -3.73
CA ASP A 85 13.96 -19.82 -2.63
C ASP A 85 13.29 -19.42 -1.30
N ILE A 86 12.23 -20.15 -0.95
CA ILE A 86 11.42 -19.94 0.26
C ILE A 86 12.24 -19.95 1.55
N ASN A 87 13.36 -20.68 1.59
CA ASN A 87 14.20 -20.76 2.78
C ASN A 87 14.75 -19.38 3.19
N LYS A 88 14.95 -18.47 2.22
CA LYS A 88 15.39 -17.10 2.49
C LYS A 88 14.34 -16.26 3.21
N TYR A 89 13.06 -16.58 3.03
CA TYR A 89 11.94 -15.80 3.55
C TYR A 89 11.31 -16.40 4.81
N ASN A 90 11.52 -17.68 5.08
CA ASN A 90 10.90 -18.39 6.22
C ASN A 90 11.07 -17.69 7.57
N LYS A 91 12.29 -17.20 7.87
CA LYS A 91 12.55 -16.48 9.12
C LYS A 91 11.74 -15.19 9.20
N LEU A 92 11.69 -14.42 8.11
CA LEU A 92 10.97 -13.15 8.04
C LEU A 92 9.45 -13.35 8.15
N LEU A 93 8.90 -14.34 7.44
CA LEU A 93 7.47 -14.63 7.47
C LEU A 93 7.04 -15.11 8.87
N LYS A 94 7.85 -15.93 9.53
CA LYS A 94 7.60 -16.32 10.93
C LYS A 94 7.65 -15.13 11.88
N GLN A 95 8.63 -14.23 11.71
CA GLN A 95 8.69 -12.99 12.50
C GLN A 95 7.45 -12.11 12.31
N TYR A 96 6.89 -12.09 11.10
CA TYR A 96 5.66 -11.37 10.79
C TYR A 96 4.42 -12.03 11.40
N GLU A 97 4.30 -13.35 11.34
CA GLU A 97 3.24 -14.11 12.04
C GLU A 97 3.26 -13.80 13.55
N GLU A 98 4.43 -13.90 14.18
CA GLU A 98 4.62 -13.57 15.60
C GLU A 98 4.33 -12.10 15.92
N TYR A 99 4.60 -11.19 14.97
CA TYR A 99 4.32 -9.77 15.12
C TYR A 99 2.81 -9.50 15.11
N LEU A 100 2.06 -10.12 14.19
CA LEU A 100 0.60 -10.01 14.13
C LEU A 100 -0.06 -10.63 15.37
N GLU A 101 0.45 -11.77 15.85
CA GLU A 101 -0.06 -12.43 17.06
C GLU A 101 0.11 -11.55 18.31
N LYS A 102 1.23 -10.83 18.43
CA LYS A 102 1.51 -9.93 19.56
C LYS A 102 0.81 -8.59 19.48
N ASN A 103 0.41 -8.16 18.28
CA ASN A 103 -0.16 -6.85 18.02
C ASN A 103 -1.52 -7.01 17.32
N PRO A 104 -2.58 -7.33 18.07
CA PRO A 104 -3.89 -7.57 17.50
C PRO A 104 -4.41 -6.34 16.75
N ILE A 105 -4.78 -6.54 15.49
CA ILE A 105 -5.40 -5.53 14.64
C ILE A 105 -6.77 -6.00 14.18
N SER A 106 -7.61 -5.07 13.76
CA SER A 106 -8.84 -5.41 13.05
C SER A 106 -8.61 -5.45 11.56
N ILE A 107 -9.27 -6.39 10.89
CA ILE A 107 -9.37 -6.39 9.44
C ILE A 107 -10.19 -5.17 9.03
N THR A 108 -9.75 -4.48 7.98
CA THR A 108 -10.40 -3.29 7.44
C THR A 108 -10.57 -3.45 5.93
N SER A 109 -11.33 -2.55 5.30
CA SER A 109 -11.15 -2.39 3.86
C SER A 109 -9.80 -1.76 3.57
N VAL A 110 -9.19 -2.16 2.47
CA VAL A 110 -7.88 -1.70 2.01
C VAL A 110 -8.08 -1.02 0.67
N HIS A 111 -7.53 0.18 0.51
CA HIS A 111 -7.54 0.87 -0.76
C HIS A 111 -6.65 0.15 -1.78
N GLY A 112 -5.47 -0.31 -1.36
CA GLY A 112 -4.54 -1.12 -2.15
C GLY A 112 -3.58 -0.34 -3.03
N ASP A 113 -3.79 0.97 -3.14
CA ASP A 113 -2.94 1.93 -3.87
C ASP A 113 -3.07 3.33 -3.24
N PHE A 114 -3.00 3.40 -1.91
CA PHE A 114 -3.10 4.66 -1.19
C PHE A 114 -1.77 5.42 -1.18
N TRP A 115 -1.64 6.40 -2.06
CA TRP A 115 -0.51 7.33 -2.16
C TRP A 115 -1.00 8.75 -2.49
N LEU A 116 -0.10 9.75 -2.38
CA LEU A 116 -0.48 11.17 -2.39
C LEU A 116 -1.18 11.66 -3.66
N THR A 117 -0.91 11.02 -4.80
CA THR A 117 -1.55 11.34 -6.09
C THR A 117 -2.99 10.87 -6.14
N ASN A 118 -3.33 9.79 -5.42
CA ASN A 118 -4.68 9.25 -5.26
C ASN A 118 -5.47 9.95 -4.13
N VAL A 119 -4.95 11.05 -3.60
CA VAL A 119 -5.62 11.88 -2.60
C VAL A 119 -5.76 13.31 -3.13
N ILE A 120 -6.99 13.72 -3.40
CA ILE A 120 -7.31 15.04 -3.93
C ILE A 120 -7.60 16.01 -2.78
N TYR A 121 -6.72 16.99 -2.62
CA TYR A 121 -6.90 18.13 -1.71
C TYR A 121 -7.71 19.25 -2.39
N ASN A 122 -8.76 19.69 -1.71
CA ASN A 122 -9.54 20.86 -2.10
C ASN A 122 -9.14 22.07 -1.23
N PRO A 123 -8.47 23.10 -1.81
CA PRO A 123 -8.00 24.27 -1.05
C PRO A 123 -9.10 25.12 -0.42
N GLU A 124 -10.31 25.13 -0.99
CA GLU A 124 -11.42 25.94 -0.48
C GLU A 124 -12.03 25.32 0.77
N SER A 125 -12.31 24.02 0.72
CA SER A 125 -12.88 23.30 1.87
C SER A 125 -11.83 22.80 2.86
N LYS A 126 -10.53 22.86 2.52
CA LYS A 126 -9.41 22.29 3.28
C LYS A 126 -9.62 20.82 3.67
N ASN A 127 -10.19 20.06 2.74
CA ASN A 127 -10.50 18.64 2.92
C ASN A 127 -9.85 17.82 1.81
N VAL A 128 -9.68 16.53 2.06
CA VAL A 128 -9.17 15.57 1.08
C VAL A 128 -10.26 14.57 0.67
N THR A 129 -10.14 14.04 -0.55
CA THR A 129 -10.96 12.94 -1.07
C THR A 129 -10.06 11.89 -1.70
N ILE A 130 -10.31 10.62 -1.37
CA ILE A 130 -9.55 9.49 -1.89
C ILE A 130 -10.20 9.01 -3.20
N ILE A 131 -9.38 8.76 -4.23
CA ILE A 131 -9.80 8.35 -5.57
C ILE A 131 -9.03 7.11 -6.02
N ASP A 132 -9.35 6.60 -7.20
CA ASP A 132 -8.64 5.48 -7.83
C ASP A 132 -8.70 4.18 -7.01
N TRP A 133 -9.91 3.65 -6.88
CA TRP A 133 -10.22 2.49 -6.05
C TRP A 133 -10.02 1.15 -6.77
N ASP A 134 -9.23 1.11 -7.84
CA ASP A 134 -9.10 -0.06 -8.72
C ASP A 134 -8.48 -1.29 -8.01
N THR A 135 -7.67 -1.04 -6.97
CA THR A 135 -7.02 -2.07 -6.15
C THR A 135 -7.76 -2.33 -4.83
N TYR A 136 -8.97 -1.79 -4.68
CA TYR A 136 -9.76 -1.91 -3.45
C TYR A 136 -10.04 -3.37 -3.09
N SER A 137 -9.80 -3.69 -1.82
CA SER A 137 -10.30 -4.91 -1.20
C SER A 137 -11.21 -4.59 -0.03
N LYS A 138 -12.35 -5.27 0.04
CA LYS A 138 -13.30 -5.13 1.15
C LYS A 138 -12.72 -5.59 2.49
N LYS A 139 -11.84 -6.60 2.46
CA LYS A 139 -11.18 -7.17 3.64
C LYS A 139 -9.69 -7.29 3.38
N GLY A 140 -8.89 -6.75 4.27
CA GLY A 140 -7.45 -6.88 4.21
C GLY A 140 -6.74 -6.34 5.43
N ASN A 141 -5.43 -6.49 5.40
CA ASN A 141 -4.54 -6.04 6.45
C ASN A 141 -4.39 -4.50 6.40
N PRO A 142 -4.78 -3.75 7.45
CA PRO A 142 -4.72 -2.29 7.46
C PRO A 142 -3.30 -1.72 7.30
N TYR A 143 -2.26 -2.51 7.56
CA TYR A 143 -0.89 -2.03 7.38
C TYR A 143 -0.53 -1.76 5.92
N THR A 144 -1.16 -2.45 4.96
CA THR A 144 -0.84 -2.34 3.54
C THR A 144 -0.86 -0.88 3.06
N ASP A 145 -1.95 -0.15 3.31
CA ASP A 145 -2.11 1.22 2.84
C ASP A 145 -1.12 2.18 3.52
N PHE A 146 -0.87 2.03 4.82
CA PHE A 146 0.08 2.90 5.54
C PHE A 146 1.52 2.69 5.10
N ILE A 147 1.93 1.44 4.88
CA ILE A 147 3.29 1.14 4.43
C ILE A 147 3.49 1.61 3.00
N TRP A 148 2.50 1.42 2.13
CA TRP A 148 2.54 1.95 0.77
C TRP A 148 2.59 3.48 0.74
N PHE A 149 1.79 4.13 1.58
CA PHE A 149 1.81 5.58 1.75
C PHE A 149 3.19 6.09 2.15
N LEU A 150 3.79 5.49 3.18
CA LEU A 150 5.10 5.91 3.70
C LEU A 150 6.20 5.76 2.65
N TYR A 151 6.16 4.66 1.90
CA TYR A 151 7.08 4.42 0.78
C TYR A 151 6.98 5.51 -0.29
N ASN A 152 5.78 5.76 -0.81
CA ASN A 152 5.57 6.78 -1.84
C ASN A 152 5.79 8.20 -1.32
N PHE A 153 5.52 8.46 -0.04
CA PHE A 153 5.83 9.74 0.57
C PHE A 153 7.34 10.00 0.55
N ILE A 154 8.15 9.01 0.95
CA ILE A 154 9.61 9.11 0.95
C ILE A 154 10.13 9.25 -0.49
N ASP A 155 9.61 8.45 -1.43
CA ASP A 155 9.97 8.53 -2.84
C ASP A 155 9.72 9.94 -3.42
N ALA A 156 8.54 10.51 -3.14
CA ALA A 156 8.15 11.83 -3.63
C ALA A 156 8.99 13.01 -3.08
N ILE A 157 9.77 12.81 -2.01
CA ILE A 157 10.52 13.87 -1.34
C ILE A 157 12.03 13.66 -1.34
N SER A 158 12.54 12.52 -1.82
CA SER A 158 13.94 12.14 -1.71
C SER A 158 14.52 11.67 -3.05
N GLU A 159 15.62 12.29 -3.47
CA GLU A 159 16.36 11.91 -4.69
C GLU A 159 17.01 10.51 -4.60
N ASN A 160 17.35 10.04 -3.39
CA ASN A 160 17.90 8.69 -3.14
C ASN A 160 17.04 7.94 -2.12
N TYR A 161 15.80 7.65 -2.53
CA TYR A 161 14.75 7.15 -1.65
C TYR A 161 15.11 5.83 -0.95
N ILE A 162 15.87 4.91 -1.57
CA ILE A 162 16.19 3.61 -0.96
C ILE A 162 17.10 3.77 0.27
N LEU A 163 18.21 4.50 0.12
CA LEU A 163 19.16 4.75 1.21
C LEU A 163 18.50 5.60 2.32
N ASN A 164 17.67 6.56 1.92
CA ASN A 164 16.98 7.43 2.84
C ASN A 164 15.81 6.73 3.58
N PHE A 165 15.14 5.76 2.95
CA PHE A 165 14.04 5.02 3.57
C PHE A 165 14.49 4.26 4.82
N LYS A 166 15.64 3.57 4.77
CA LYS A 166 16.20 2.89 5.95
C LYS A 166 16.55 3.89 7.06
N ASN A 167 17.25 4.97 6.72
CA ASN A 167 17.66 5.98 7.69
C ASN A 167 16.45 6.70 8.34
N TYR A 168 15.39 6.94 7.58
CA TYR A 168 14.14 7.55 8.08
C TYR A 168 13.31 6.61 8.94
N LEU A 169 13.30 5.31 8.63
CA LEU A 169 12.64 4.33 9.50
C LEU A 169 13.40 4.09 10.81
N GLU A 170 14.74 4.05 10.75
CA GLU A 170 15.64 3.83 11.88
C GLU A 170 15.83 5.08 12.76
N GLY A 171 15.50 6.27 12.25
CA GLY A 171 15.68 7.53 12.97
C GLY A 171 17.15 7.97 13.09
N SER A 172 18.01 7.47 12.20
CA SER A 172 19.46 7.70 12.20
C SER A 172 19.90 8.88 11.33
N GLY A 173 18.97 9.54 10.62
CA GLY A 173 19.25 10.71 9.78
C GLY A 173 19.32 12.04 10.54
N GLU A 174 19.92 13.07 9.93
CA GLU A 174 19.99 14.43 10.48
C GLU A 174 18.59 15.03 10.75
N ILE A 175 18.37 15.63 11.91
CA ILE A 175 17.08 16.28 12.23
C ILE A 175 16.86 17.47 11.30
N ASN A 176 16.06 17.26 10.28
CA ASN A 176 15.54 18.29 9.38
C ASN A 176 14.01 18.30 9.41
N GLU A 177 13.38 19.24 8.70
CA GLU A 177 11.92 19.36 8.67
C GLU A 177 11.24 18.07 8.15
N MET A 178 11.90 17.33 7.26
CA MET A 178 11.39 16.05 6.73
C MET A 178 11.36 14.97 7.80
N ASN A 179 12.39 14.87 8.64
CA ASN A 179 12.42 13.95 9.76
C ASN A 179 11.34 14.27 10.79
N LYS A 180 11.08 15.56 11.05
CA LYS A 180 9.96 15.97 11.92
C LYS A 180 8.62 15.56 11.32
N MET A 181 8.44 15.76 10.02
CA MET A 181 7.22 15.35 9.30
C MET A 181 7.00 13.85 9.35
N MET A 182 8.05 13.06 9.08
CA MET A 182 8.01 11.60 9.14
C MET A 182 7.63 11.12 10.55
N GLU A 183 8.24 11.68 11.59
CA GLU A 183 7.90 11.34 12.97
C GLU A 183 6.47 11.73 13.34
N GLN A 184 5.94 12.86 12.84
CA GLN A 184 4.53 13.21 13.02
C GLN A 184 3.58 12.22 12.35
N ILE A 185 3.89 11.78 11.12
CA ILE A 185 3.13 10.76 10.41
C ILE A 185 3.17 9.45 11.21
N LYS A 186 4.35 8.97 11.58
CA LYS A 186 4.52 7.74 12.38
C LYS A 186 3.78 7.82 13.71
N ASN A 187 3.81 8.96 14.39
CA ASN A 187 3.09 9.15 15.65
C ASN A 187 1.57 9.05 15.47
N ARG A 188 1.01 9.60 14.40
CA ARG A 188 -0.43 9.47 14.08
C ARG A 188 -0.80 8.02 13.78
N ILE A 189 0.00 7.35 12.96
CA ILE A 189 -0.20 5.93 12.62
C ILE A 189 -0.11 5.07 13.89
N ASN A 190 0.95 5.22 14.69
CA ASN A 190 1.12 4.49 15.95
C ASN A 190 -0.05 4.74 16.91
N SER A 191 -0.54 5.99 16.99
CA SER A 191 -1.69 6.33 17.84
C SER A 191 -2.97 5.67 17.37
N HIS A 192 -3.18 5.54 16.06
CA HIS A 192 -4.31 4.82 15.48
C HIS A 192 -4.31 3.33 15.87
N PHE A 193 -3.13 2.68 15.83
CA PHE A 193 -2.98 1.27 16.21
C PHE A 193 -2.90 1.05 17.73
N GLY A 194 -2.53 2.08 18.50
CA GLY A 194 -2.34 1.99 19.94
C GLY A 194 -0.99 1.44 20.38
N TYR A 195 -0.04 1.28 19.46
CA TYR A 195 1.34 0.83 19.72
C TYR A 195 2.30 1.29 18.63
N LYS A 196 3.60 1.21 18.92
CA LYS A 196 4.65 1.55 17.95
C LYS A 196 4.79 0.43 16.91
N LEU A 197 4.58 0.75 15.64
CA LEU A 197 4.73 -0.22 14.56
C LEU A 197 6.20 -0.61 14.33
N ASN A 198 6.42 -1.86 13.90
CA ASN A 198 7.69 -2.30 13.34
C ASN A 198 7.71 -2.02 11.83
N TYR A 199 7.91 -0.76 11.45
CA TYR A 199 7.84 -0.31 10.06
C TYR A 199 8.79 -1.07 9.13
N ILE A 200 9.98 -1.45 9.59
CA ILE A 200 10.94 -2.20 8.76
C ILE A 200 10.42 -3.60 8.44
N LEU A 201 9.91 -4.32 9.45
CA LEU A 201 9.31 -5.64 9.24
C LEU A 201 8.13 -5.55 8.27
N LEU A 202 7.22 -4.61 8.52
CA LEU A 202 6.03 -4.42 7.68
C LEU A 202 6.39 -4.02 6.24
N PHE A 203 7.41 -3.18 6.06
CA PHE A 203 7.91 -2.80 4.74
C PHE A 203 8.51 -3.98 3.97
N LYS A 204 9.33 -4.83 4.62
CA LYS A 204 9.85 -6.04 3.98
C LYS A 204 8.74 -6.95 3.48
N ILE A 205 7.70 -7.15 4.30
CA ILE A 205 6.54 -7.95 3.92
C ILE A 205 5.78 -7.31 2.75
N TYR A 206 5.60 -5.98 2.79
CA TYR A 206 5.00 -5.25 1.69
C TYR A 206 5.77 -5.42 0.38
N LEU A 207 7.10 -5.27 0.39
CA LEU A 207 7.95 -5.47 -0.79
C LEU A 207 7.80 -6.86 -1.39
N ILE A 208 7.74 -7.90 -0.54
CA ILE A 208 7.51 -9.27 -1.00
C ILE A 208 6.15 -9.39 -1.70
N LYS A 209 5.08 -8.85 -1.11
CA LYS A 209 3.75 -8.84 -1.73
C LYS A 209 3.74 -8.07 -3.05
N TRP A 210 4.49 -6.96 -3.12
CA TRP A 210 4.62 -6.18 -4.34
C TRP A 210 5.34 -6.95 -5.45
N ILE A 211 6.47 -7.59 -5.15
CA ILE A 211 7.17 -8.48 -6.10
C ILE A 211 6.21 -9.53 -6.65
N ILE A 212 5.47 -10.23 -5.78
CA ILE A 212 4.47 -11.23 -6.18
C ILE A 212 3.40 -10.63 -7.11
N ARG A 213 2.92 -9.41 -6.81
CA ARG A 213 1.92 -8.73 -7.64
C ARG A 213 2.47 -8.40 -9.03
N GLU A 214 3.70 -7.90 -9.11
CA GLU A 214 4.34 -7.57 -10.38
C GLU A 214 4.59 -8.81 -11.24
N GLU A 215 5.02 -9.92 -10.63
CA GLU A 215 5.14 -11.23 -11.29
C GLU A 215 3.78 -11.69 -11.87
N GLN A 216 2.70 -11.58 -11.08
CA GLN A 216 1.35 -11.92 -11.54
C GLN A 216 0.86 -11.04 -12.70
N LEU A 217 1.16 -9.74 -12.65
CA LEU A 217 0.81 -8.81 -13.72
C LEU A 217 1.59 -9.13 -15.00
N GLN A 218 2.86 -9.50 -14.86
CA GLN A 218 3.68 -9.91 -15.98
C GLN A 218 3.15 -11.20 -16.61
N GLU A 219 2.90 -12.24 -15.81
CA GLU A 219 2.34 -13.51 -16.30
C GLU A 219 1.01 -13.30 -17.05
N LYS A 220 0.16 -12.41 -16.55
CA LYS A 220 -1.12 -12.08 -17.18
C LYS A 220 -0.96 -11.33 -18.51
N ASN A 221 0.00 -10.41 -18.59
CA ASN A 221 0.20 -9.56 -19.77
C ASN A 221 1.05 -10.25 -20.85
N TYR A 222 1.96 -11.15 -20.45
CA TYR A 222 2.94 -11.80 -21.31
C TYR A 222 3.06 -13.30 -20.95
N PRO A 223 2.02 -14.11 -21.19
CA PRO A 223 2.01 -15.52 -20.80
C PRO A 223 3.09 -16.37 -21.52
N ASP A 224 3.60 -15.90 -22.66
CA ASP A 224 4.65 -16.57 -23.43
C ASP A 224 6.08 -16.14 -23.04
N ASP A 225 6.22 -15.14 -22.16
CA ASP A 225 7.51 -14.57 -21.73
C ASP A 225 7.66 -14.56 -20.19
N ILE A 226 7.34 -15.70 -19.58
CA ILE A 226 7.41 -15.91 -18.12
C ILE A 226 8.87 -15.81 -17.60
N ASN A 227 9.87 -15.97 -18.48
CA ASN A 227 11.28 -16.02 -18.08
C ASN A 227 12.04 -14.69 -18.22
N SER A 228 11.46 -13.65 -18.81
CA SER A 228 12.10 -12.33 -18.81
C SER A 228 11.85 -11.66 -17.46
N LYS A 229 12.87 -11.38 -16.65
CA LYS A 229 12.63 -10.62 -15.41
C LYS A 229 12.28 -9.17 -15.75
N ASN A 230 11.10 -8.71 -15.35
CA ASN A 230 10.74 -7.30 -15.48
C ASN A 230 11.72 -6.42 -14.68
N TYR A 231 12.12 -5.29 -15.27
CA TYR A 231 13.00 -4.31 -14.66
C TYR A 231 12.47 -3.81 -13.30
N SER A 232 11.14 -3.64 -13.16
CA SER A 232 10.53 -3.22 -11.88
C SER A 232 10.83 -4.23 -10.77
N ILE A 233 10.69 -5.53 -11.03
CA ILE A 233 10.93 -6.62 -10.07
C ILE A 233 12.40 -6.58 -9.59
N SER A 234 13.34 -6.34 -10.50
CA SER A 234 14.76 -6.28 -10.17
C SER A 234 15.10 -5.16 -9.17
N ILE A 235 14.45 -3.99 -9.28
CA ILE A 235 14.63 -2.87 -8.35
C ILE A 235 14.14 -3.25 -6.95
N TYR A 236 12.94 -3.83 -6.83
CA TYR A 236 12.38 -4.19 -5.52
C TYR A 236 13.14 -5.33 -4.86
N GLU A 237 13.65 -6.29 -5.63
CA GLU A 237 14.58 -7.31 -5.13
C GLU A 237 15.87 -6.68 -4.59
N GLU A 238 16.42 -5.67 -5.27
CA GLU A 238 17.61 -4.94 -4.82
C GLU A 238 17.35 -4.16 -3.53
N ILE A 239 16.21 -3.44 -3.46
CA ILE A 239 15.78 -2.75 -2.23
C ILE A 239 15.70 -3.76 -1.09
N LEU A 240 15.00 -4.87 -1.31
CA LEU A 240 14.78 -5.88 -0.28
C LEU A 240 16.09 -6.46 0.26
N LYS A 241 17.11 -6.67 -0.61
CA LYS A 241 18.45 -7.11 -0.21
C LYS A 241 19.16 -6.15 0.73
N GLN A 242 18.91 -4.84 0.66
CA GLN A 242 19.54 -3.86 1.56
C GLN A 242 19.02 -3.94 3.01
N PHE A 243 17.91 -4.65 3.23
CA PHE A 243 17.33 -4.84 4.55
C PHE A 243 17.60 -6.22 5.15
N PHE A 244 18.23 -7.15 4.42
CA PHE A 244 18.67 -8.46 4.92
C PHE A 244 20.11 -8.43 5.39
#